data_AF-A0A9D2HKZ4-F1
#
_entry.id   AF-A0A9D2HKZ4-F1
#
_cell.length_a   1.000
_cell.length_b   1.000
_cell.length_c   1.000
_cell.angle_alpha   90.00
_cell.angle_beta   90.00
_cell.angle_gamma   90.00
#
_symmetry.space_group_name_H-M   'P 1'
#
loop_
_entity.id
_entity.type
_entity.pdbx_description
1 polymer ?
#
loop_
_entity_poly.entity_id
_entity_poly.type
_entity_poly.pdbx_seq_one_letter_code
_entity_poly.pdbx_strand_id
1 'polypeptide(L)'
;MLSEEGRRLLSQYAKQETKPLTSFDIFAFDKQLRAALCAALDFFLEETPVFDEKTKVFLTYPPGFSKSSDGPPSPLGVITSENYPVVCDVILQRACVKKADKSLENGRVKNEAAARILKKLERGKNSRKPKEDKRMDLPNVISSLACHHKSLNLSNIWNLTVYQLYDQFHRQMIEDSYGIHSVNVAAYGNSGGKFDPSMWFSVI
;
A
#
# COMPACT_ATOMS: atom_id res chain seq x y z
N MET A 1 -6.72 50.97 18.82
CA MET A 1 -7.89 50.14 18.44
C MET A 1 -7.80 49.89 16.94
N LEU A 2 -7.83 48.63 16.48
CA LEU A 2 -7.84 48.32 15.04
C LEU A 2 -9.10 48.89 14.38
N SER A 3 -8.95 49.51 13.20
CA SER A 3 -10.05 50.01 12.37
C SER A 3 -11.03 48.89 12.00
N GLU A 4 -12.29 49.24 11.71
CA GLU A 4 -13.30 48.25 11.28
C GLU A 4 -12.84 47.44 10.07
N GLU A 5 -12.12 48.08 9.15
CA GLU A 5 -11.56 47.47 7.96
C GLU A 5 -10.45 46.46 8.30
N GLY A 6 -9.59 46.78 9.28
CA GLY A 6 -8.59 45.84 9.81
C GLY A 6 -9.22 44.62 10.48
N ARG A 7 -10.35 44.78 11.18
CA ARG A 7 -11.10 43.65 11.76
C ARG A 7 -11.76 42.79 10.68
N ARG A 8 -12.24 43.41 9.60
CA ARG A 8 -12.87 42.73 8.47
C ARG A 8 -11.87 41.89 7.68
N LEU A 9 -10.67 42.44 7.45
CA LEU A 9 -9.56 41.71 6.82
C LEU A 9 -9.08 40.55 7.69
N LEU A 10 -8.87 40.75 8.99
CA LEU A 10 -8.51 39.67 9.91
C LEU A 10 -9.57 38.56 9.98
N SER A 11 -10.86 38.93 9.91
CA SER A 11 -11.95 37.94 9.84
C SER A 11 -11.96 37.17 8.52
N GLN A 12 -11.58 37.80 7.39
CA GLN A 12 -11.41 37.11 6.11
C GLN A 12 -10.20 36.17 6.11
N TYR A 13 -9.06 36.60 6.66
CA TYR A 13 -7.88 35.73 6.81
C TYR A 13 -8.13 34.57 7.77
N ALA A 14 -8.85 34.78 8.87
CA ALA A 14 -9.23 33.73 9.80
C ALA A 14 -10.27 32.74 9.22
N LYS A 15 -11.01 33.14 8.18
CA LYS A 15 -11.98 32.30 7.44
C LYS A 15 -11.39 31.60 6.22
N GLN A 16 -10.18 31.94 5.79
CA GLN A 16 -9.46 31.10 4.84
C GLN A 16 -9.06 29.82 5.59
N GLU A 17 -9.87 28.77 5.42
CA GLU A 17 -9.51 27.42 5.86
C GLU A 17 -8.17 27.06 5.22
N THR A 18 -7.11 27.06 6.02
CA THR A 18 -5.80 26.57 5.59
C THR A 18 -5.97 25.09 5.29
N LYS A 19 -5.99 24.71 4.00
CA LYS A 19 -6.03 23.30 3.57
C LYS A 19 -4.89 22.57 4.29
N PRO A 20 -5.17 21.47 5.01
CA PRO A 20 -4.14 20.79 5.79
C PRO A 20 -3.04 20.32 4.83
N LEU A 21 -1.79 20.59 5.20
CA LEU A 21 -0.62 20.20 4.40
C LEU A 21 -0.60 18.69 4.22
N THR A 22 -0.64 18.22 2.97
CA THR A 22 -0.60 16.80 2.63
C THR A 22 0.84 16.34 2.45
N SER A 23 1.07 15.02 2.51
CA SER A 23 2.40 14.46 2.19
C SER A 23 2.82 14.79 0.76
N PHE A 24 1.87 14.84 -0.18
CA PHE A 24 2.12 15.24 -1.56
C PHE A 24 2.67 16.67 -1.65
N ASP A 25 2.14 17.60 -0.86
CA ASP A 25 2.61 18.99 -0.86
C ASP A 25 4.07 19.11 -0.41
N ILE A 26 4.49 18.26 0.53
CA ILE A 26 5.89 18.17 0.98
C ILE A 26 6.79 17.65 -0.15
N PHE A 27 6.38 16.57 -0.83
CA PHE A 27 7.12 16.04 -1.97
C PHE A 27 7.18 17.03 -3.15
N ALA A 28 6.11 17.79 -3.38
CA ALA A 28 6.03 18.78 -4.46
C ALA A 28 6.89 20.03 -4.20
N PHE A 29 7.10 20.38 -2.93
CA PHE A 29 7.91 21.53 -2.53
C PHE A 29 9.41 21.30 -2.70
N ASP A 30 9.92 20.15 -2.25
CA ASP A 30 11.35 19.86 -2.28
C ASP A 30 11.77 19.15 -3.58
N LYS A 31 12.83 19.67 -4.22
CA LYS A 31 13.29 19.15 -5.52
C LYS A 31 13.84 17.73 -5.45
N GLN A 32 14.51 17.35 -4.36
CA GLN A 32 15.09 16.02 -4.20
C GLN A 32 14.00 14.99 -3.93
N LEU A 33 13.10 15.30 -3.00
CA LEU A 33 11.93 14.50 -2.69
C LEU A 33 11.02 14.32 -3.91
N ARG A 34 10.83 15.37 -4.69
CA ARG A 34 10.12 15.28 -5.97
C ARG A 34 10.79 14.34 -6.95
N ALA A 35 12.10 14.43 -7.11
CA ALA A 35 12.84 13.55 -8.02
C ALA A 35 12.74 12.09 -7.58
N ALA A 36 12.85 11.84 -6.27
CA ALA A 36 12.67 10.52 -5.68
C ALA A 36 11.25 9.99 -5.90
N LEU A 37 10.22 10.84 -5.70
CA LEU A 37 8.83 10.46 -5.96
C LEU A 37 8.59 10.17 -7.44
N CYS A 38 9.16 10.97 -8.35
CA CYS A 38 9.07 10.76 -9.78
C CYS A 38 9.65 9.39 -10.18
N ALA A 39 10.85 9.07 -9.68
CA ALA A 39 11.49 7.77 -9.92
C ALA A 39 10.71 6.60 -9.32
N ALA A 40 10.13 6.77 -8.13
CA ALA A 40 9.27 5.76 -7.53
C ALA A 40 8.02 5.51 -8.36
N LEU A 41 7.35 6.58 -8.84
CA LEU A 41 6.19 6.45 -9.72
C LEU A 41 6.56 5.79 -11.06
N ASP A 42 7.69 6.16 -11.67
CA ASP A 42 8.20 5.57 -12.91
C ASP A 42 8.51 4.06 -12.76
N PHE A 43 8.92 3.63 -11.57
CA PHE A 43 9.12 2.21 -11.28
C PHE A 43 7.82 1.41 -11.19
N PHE A 44 6.75 1.99 -10.66
CA PHE A 44 5.48 1.29 -10.41
C PHE A 44 4.44 1.46 -11.53
N LEU A 45 4.57 2.52 -12.34
CA LEU A 45 3.65 2.85 -13.43
C LEU A 45 4.26 2.43 -14.77
N GLU A 46 3.42 2.05 -15.72
CA GLU A 46 3.84 1.83 -17.10
C GLU A 46 4.08 3.17 -17.84
N GLU A 47 3.34 4.21 -17.43
CA GLU A 47 3.47 5.56 -17.97
C GLU A 47 4.67 6.29 -17.35
N THR A 48 5.32 7.16 -18.13
CA THR A 48 6.44 7.98 -17.65
C THR A 48 5.91 9.23 -16.94
N PRO A 49 6.10 9.39 -15.62
CA PRO A 49 5.64 10.55 -14.88
C PRO A 49 6.62 11.71 -15.04
N VAL A 50 6.07 12.92 -15.17
CA VAL A 50 6.82 14.16 -15.30
C VAL A 50 6.15 15.23 -14.45
N PHE A 51 6.90 15.83 -13.53
CA PHE A 51 6.36 16.92 -12.72
C PHE A 51 6.23 18.22 -13.54
N ASP A 52 5.06 18.85 -13.49
CA ASP A 52 4.82 20.18 -14.03
C ASP A 52 4.93 21.24 -12.92
N GLU A 53 5.90 22.15 -13.09
CA GLU A 53 6.17 23.23 -12.13
C GLU A 53 5.05 24.28 -12.10
N LYS A 54 4.30 24.45 -13.18
CA LYS A 54 3.24 25.47 -13.28
C LYS A 54 2.01 25.07 -12.49
N THR A 55 1.54 23.85 -12.70
CA THR A 55 0.32 23.33 -12.06
C THR A 55 0.59 22.56 -10.76
N LYS A 56 1.86 22.23 -10.47
CA LYS A 56 2.29 21.47 -9.27
C LYS A 56 1.66 20.06 -9.20
N VAL A 57 1.58 19.41 -10.35
CA VAL A 57 1.07 18.03 -10.50
C VAL A 57 2.09 17.16 -11.23
N PHE A 58 1.93 15.85 -11.18
CA PHE A 58 2.63 14.94 -12.10
C PHE A 58 1.73 14.65 -13.30
N LEU A 59 2.24 14.87 -14.49
CA LEU A 59 1.62 14.47 -15.75
C LEU A 59 2.24 13.15 -16.20
N THR A 60 1.43 12.23 -16.69
CA THR A 60 1.91 10.93 -17.17
C THR A 60 1.84 10.85 -18.68
N TYR A 61 2.85 10.23 -19.28
CA TYR A 61 3.04 10.13 -20.73
C TYR A 61 3.26 8.68 -21.16
N PRO A 62 3.13 8.36 -22.46
CA PRO A 62 3.48 7.05 -22.97
C PRO A 62 4.90 6.62 -22.55
N PRO A 63 5.14 5.31 -22.36
CA PRO A 63 6.43 4.79 -21.93
C PRO A 63 7.56 5.26 -22.86
N GLY A 64 8.66 5.72 -22.28
CA GLY A 64 9.82 6.20 -23.03
C GLY A 64 9.71 7.65 -23.52
N PHE A 65 8.70 8.39 -23.08
CA PHE A 65 8.60 9.82 -23.36
C PHE A 65 9.80 10.59 -22.81
N SER A 66 10.40 11.42 -23.66
CA SER A 66 11.43 12.39 -23.30
C SER A 66 11.01 13.75 -23.85
N LYS A 67 11.25 14.82 -23.09
CA LYS A 67 10.93 16.21 -23.47
C LYS A 67 11.69 16.74 -24.72
N SER A 68 12.36 15.87 -25.46
CA SER A 68 13.23 16.18 -26.60
C SER A 68 12.56 16.02 -27.98
N SER A 69 11.35 15.48 -28.08
CA SER A 69 10.62 15.34 -29.35
C SER A 69 9.56 16.43 -29.55
N ASP A 70 9.34 16.80 -30.82
CA ASP A 70 8.35 17.77 -31.34
C ASP A 70 7.04 17.81 -30.53
N GLY A 71 6.93 18.83 -29.67
CA GLY A 71 5.73 19.10 -28.87
C GLY A 71 5.40 17.99 -27.86
N PRO A 72 5.04 18.32 -26.60
CA PRO A 72 4.58 17.28 -25.70
C PRO A 72 3.27 16.68 -26.28
N PRO A 73 3.16 15.35 -26.46
CA PRO A 73 1.88 14.72 -26.73
C PRO A 73 0.90 15.07 -25.59
N SER A 74 -0.39 14.90 -25.82
CA SER A 74 -1.36 15.08 -24.73
C SER A 74 -0.99 14.12 -23.58
N PRO A 75 -0.96 14.58 -22.31
CA PRO A 75 -0.76 13.68 -21.19
C PRO A 75 -1.88 12.62 -21.17
N LEU A 76 -1.52 11.39 -20.79
CA LEU A 76 -2.47 10.28 -20.61
C LEU A 76 -3.24 10.41 -19.30
N GLY A 77 -2.58 10.92 -18.27
CA GLY A 77 -3.13 11.07 -16.94
C GLY A 77 -2.48 12.18 -16.13
N VAL A 78 -3.07 12.44 -14.97
CA VAL A 78 -2.63 13.46 -14.02
C VAL A 78 -2.71 12.93 -12.59
N ILE A 79 -1.63 13.13 -11.82
CA ILE A 79 -1.55 12.82 -10.40
C ILE A 79 -1.45 14.13 -9.62
N THR A 80 -2.49 14.40 -8.84
CA THR A 80 -2.66 15.58 -7.99
C THR A 80 -2.58 15.20 -6.52
N SER A 81 -2.50 16.18 -5.62
CA SER A 81 -2.60 15.94 -4.17
C SER A 81 -3.87 15.18 -3.77
N GLU A 82 -4.95 15.34 -4.54
CA GLU A 82 -6.26 14.75 -4.24
C GLU A 82 -6.33 13.26 -4.58
N ASN A 83 -5.76 12.84 -5.72
CA ASN A 83 -5.79 11.42 -6.14
C ASN A 83 -4.54 10.64 -5.73
N TYR A 84 -3.45 11.31 -5.33
CA TYR A 84 -2.21 10.66 -4.91
C TYR A 84 -2.40 9.60 -3.82
N PRO A 85 -3.21 9.79 -2.77
CA PRO A 85 -3.47 8.74 -1.78
C PRO A 85 -4.08 7.46 -2.36
N VAL A 86 -4.88 7.59 -3.42
CA VAL A 86 -5.49 6.48 -4.16
C VAL A 86 -4.44 5.79 -5.03
N VAL A 87 -3.59 6.55 -5.73
CA VAL A 87 -2.45 6.00 -6.49
C VAL A 87 -1.55 5.16 -5.58
N CYS A 88 -1.17 5.69 -4.41
CA CYS A 88 -0.41 4.95 -3.42
C CYS A 88 -1.15 3.70 -2.92
N ASP A 89 -2.47 3.77 -2.75
CA ASP A 89 -3.27 2.60 -2.35
C ASP A 89 -3.19 1.48 -3.37
N VAL A 90 -3.40 1.81 -4.65
CA VAL A 90 -3.32 0.86 -5.76
C VAL A 90 -1.93 0.25 -5.86
N ILE A 91 -0.87 1.07 -5.72
CA ILE A 91 0.52 0.56 -5.70
C ILE A 91 0.73 -0.41 -4.54
N LEU A 92 0.28 -0.07 -3.33
CA LEU A 92 0.44 -0.92 -2.15
C LEU A 92 -0.35 -2.23 -2.27
N GLN A 93 -1.58 -2.18 -2.79
CA GLN A 93 -2.38 -3.37 -3.09
C GLN A 93 -1.66 -4.26 -4.11
N ARG A 94 -1.14 -3.67 -5.19
CA ARG A 94 -0.32 -4.37 -6.21
C ARG A 94 1.01 -4.88 -5.65
N ALA A 95 1.47 -4.39 -4.51
CA ALA A 95 2.65 -4.87 -3.81
C ALA A 95 2.33 -5.85 -2.66
N CYS A 96 1.06 -6.23 -2.45
CA CYS A 96 0.59 -7.06 -1.33
C CYS A 96 0.89 -6.42 0.05
N VAL A 97 1.09 -5.11 0.08
CA VAL A 97 1.33 -4.39 1.33
C VAL A 97 -0.01 -3.98 1.91
N LYS A 98 -0.42 -4.66 2.97
CA LYS A 98 -1.59 -4.26 3.75
C LYS A 98 -1.32 -2.88 4.34
N LYS A 99 -2.14 -1.89 3.99
CA LYS A 99 -2.14 -0.63 4.72
C LYS A 99 -2.45 -0.94 6.18
N ALA A 100 -1.58 -0.49 7.08
CA ALA A 100 -1.89 -0.49 8.49
C ALA A 100 -3.23 0.24 8.66
N ASP A 101 -4.17 -0.43 9.31
CA ASP A 101 -5.52 0.07 9.53
C ASP A 101 -5.41 1.38 10.34
N LYS A 102 -5.49 2.52 9.65
CA LYS A 102 -5.37 3.87 10.26
C LYS A 102 -6.55 4.18 11.19
N SER A 103 -7.52 3.28 11.30
CA SER A 103 -8.68 3.38 12.19
C SER A 103 -8.31 3.56 13.67
N LEU A 104 -7.07 3.22 14.07
CA LEU A 104 -6.59 3.43 15.44
C LEU A 104 -5.92 4.80 15.68
N GLU A 105 -5.46 5.50 14.65
CA GLU A 105 -4.70 6.75 14.86
C GLU A 105 -5.60 8.00 14.99
N ASN A 106 -6.84 7.96 14.48
CA ASN A 106 -7.75 9.12 14.49
C ASN A 106 -8.89 9.03 15.51
N GLY A 107 -8.92 7.99 16.34
CA GLY A 107 -9.92 7.87 17.39
C GLY A 107 -9.63 8.86 18.52
N ARG A 108 -10.20 10.07 18.48
CA ARG A 108 -10.30 10.92 19.69
C ARG A 108 -11.01 10.10 20.75
N VAL A 109 -10.24 9.53 21.67
CA VAL A 109 -10.76 8.62 22.66
C VAL A 109 -11.63 9.42 23.63
N LYS A 110 -12.95 9.25 23.54
CA LYS A 110 -13.92 10.04 24.33
C LYS A 110 -13.90 9.73 25.83
N ASN A 111 -13.33 8.59 26.24
CA ASN A 111 -13.35 8.10 27.63
C ASN A 111 -12.01 7.50 28.04
N GLU A 112 -11.53 7.84 29.24
CA GLU A 112 -10.25 7.39 29.82
C GLU A 112 -10.09 5.86 29.84
N ALA A 113 -11.18 5.11 30.03
CA ALA A 113 -11.15 3.64 29.99
C ALA A 113 -10.77 3.10 28.59
N ALA A 114 -11.32 3.69 27.54
CA ALA A 114 -10.98 3.33 26.17
C ALA A 114 -9.54 3.74 25.83
N ALA A 115 -9.03 4.84 26.39
CA ALA A 115 -7.64 5.26 26.19
C ALA A 115 -6.65 4.28 26.83
N ARG A 116 -7.00 3.74 28.01
CA ARG A 116 -6.20 2.70 28.67
C ARG A 116 -6.18 1.39 27.88
N ILE A 117 -7.30 1.01 27.26
CA ILE A 117 -7.38 -0.20 26.42
C ILE A 117 -6.54 -0.03 25.15
N LEU A 118 -6.66 1.13 24.47
CA LEU A 118 -5.87 1.46 23.29
C LEU A 118 -4.36 1.41 23.61
N LYS A 119 -3.95 2.04 24.71
CA LYS A 119 -2.55 2.06 25.16
C LYS A 119 -2.01 0.66 25.50
N LYS A 120 -2.85 -0.25 26.02
CA LYS A 120 -2.46 -1.66 26.24
C LYS A 120 -2.29 -2.41 24.91
N LEU A 121 -3.18 -2.18 23.95
CA LEU A 121 -3.10 -2.78 22.60
C LEU A 121 -1.84 -2.31 21.85
N GLU A 122 -1.55 -1.01 21.87
CA GLU A 122 -0.34 -0.43 21.25
C GLU A 122 0.94 -0.99 21.90
N ARG A 123 0.98 -1.10 23.23
CA ARG A 123 2.11 -1.72 23.95
C ARG A 123 2.30 -3.19 23.58
N GLY A 124 1.20 -3.93 23.38
CA GLY A 124 1.25 -5.33 22.92
C GLY A 124 1.70 -5.49 21.47
N LYS A 125 1.39 -4.52 20.60
CA LYS A 125 1.89 -4.47 19.22
C LYS A 125 3.39 -4.13 19.17
N ASN A 126 3.84 -3.13 19.94
CA ASN A 126 5.25 -2.73 19.96
C ASN A 126 6.19 -3.71 20.67
N SER A 127 5.68 -4.53 21.60
CA SER A 127 6.47 -5.58 22.28
C SER A 127 6.68 -6.83 21.44
N ARG A 128 5.83 -7.03 20.42
CA ARG A 128 5.97 -8.08 19.40
C ARG A 128 6.50 -7.45 18.12
N LYS A 129 7.76 -6.99 18.12
CA LYS A 129 8.45 -6.84 16.84
C LYS A 129 8.49 -8.24 16.22
N PRO A 130 7.83 -8.50 15.08
CA PRO A 130 7.92 -9.79 14.43
C PRO A 130 9.40 -10.03 14.18
N LYS A 131 9.94 -11.10 14.77
CA LYS A 131 11.30 -11.54 14.44
C LYS A 131 11.26 -11.90 12.96
N GLU A 132 12.17 -11.34 12.18
CA GLU A 132 12.24 -11.59 10.75
C GLU A 132 12.35 -13.11 10.54
N ASP A 133 11.31 -13.71 9.96
CA ASP A 133 11.30 -15.15 9.70
C ASP A 133 12.04 -15.38 8.39
N LYS A 134 13.29 -15.83 8.50
CA LYS A 134 14.15 -16.13 7.34
C LYS A 134 13.52 -17.12 6.37
N ARG A 135 12.51 -17.91 6.80
CA ARG A 135 11.76 -18.80 5.90
C ARG A 135 10.96 -18.04 4.85
N MET A 136 10.58 -16.79 5.13
CA MET A 136 9.85 -15.91 4.23
C MET A 136 10.76 -15.07 3.33
N ASP A 137 12.08 -15.25 3.42
CA ASP A 137 13.03 -14.61 2.53
C ASP A 137 12.76 -15.02 1.07
N LEU A 138 12.86 -14.04 0.17
CA LEU A 138 12.53 -14.22 -1.25
C LEU A 138 13.17 -15.47 -1.89
N PRO A 139 14.46 -15.81 -1.67
CA PRO A 139 15.05 -17.03 -2.22
C PRO A 139 14.38 -18.32 -1.73
N ASN A 140 13.94 -18.35 -0.48
CA ASN A 140 13.25 -19.51 0.12
C ASN A 140 11.83 -19.64 -0.45
N VAL A 141 11.14 -18.53 -0.63
CA VAL A 141 9.82 -18.49 -1.27
C VAL A 141 9.90 -18.97 -2.72
N ILE A 142 10.86 -18.46 -3.50
CA ILE A 142 11.12 -18.88 -4.89
C ILE A 142 11.39 -20.38 -4.94
N SER A 143 12.30 -20.88 -4.10
CA SER A 143 12.69 -22.29 -4.10
C SER A 143 11.52 -23.20 -3.71
N SER A 144 10.75 -22.82 -2.69
CA SER A 144 9.59 -23.59 -2.22
C SER A 144 8.49 -23.64 -3.28
N LEU A 145 8.15 -22.50 -3.88
CA LEU A 145 7.11 -22.43 -4.90
C LEU A 145 7.51 -23.19 -6.17
N ALA A 146 8.76 -23.04 -6.63
CA ALA A 146 9.25 -23.73 -7.82
C ALA A 146 9.35 -25.26 -7.66
N CYS A 147 9.48 -25.76 -6.43
CA CYS A 147 9.55 -27.20 -6.16
C CYS A 147 8.16 -27.85 -6.01
N HIS A 148 7.18 -27.10 -5.52
CA HIS A 148 5.87 -27.66 -5.12
C HIS A 148 4.75 -27.33 -6.09
N HIS A 149 4.76 -26.13 -6.69
CA HIS A 149 3.70 -25.71 -7.59
C HIS A 149 3.74 -26.50 -8.90
N LYS A 150 2.57 -26.95 -9.37
CA LYS A 150 2.44 -27.89 -10.50
C LYS A 150 2.97 -27.35 -11.83
N SER A 151 2.99 -26.03 -11.99
CA SER A 151 3.34 -25.35 -13.26
C SER A 151 4.39 -24.26 -13.12
N LEU A 152 4.80 -23.90 -11.90
CA LEU A 152 5.80 -22.84 -11.68
C LEU A 152 7.12 -23.53 -11.36
N ASN A 153 8.19 -23.10 -12.01
CA ASN A 153 9.53 -23.65 -11.89
C ASN A 153 10.56 -22.51 -11.99
N LEU A 154 11.83 -22.82 -11.71
CA LEU A 154 12.90 -21.82 -11.71
C LEU A 154 13.07 -21.10 -13.06
N SER A 155 12.58 -21.65 -14.17
CA SER A 155 12.69 -21.02 -15.49
C SER A 155 11.59 -19.99 -15.74
N ASN A 156 10.38 -20.19 -15.22
CA ASN A 156 9.24 -19.30 -15.48
C ASN A 156 8.86 -18.39 -14.30
N ILE A 157 9.40 -18.63 -13.11
CA ILE A 157 9.09 -17.86 -11.89
C ILE A 157 9.46 -16.39 -12.00
N TRP A 158 10.46 -16.06 -12.84
CA TRP A 158 10.90 -14.70 -13.11
C TRP A 158 9.92 -13.86 -13.95
N ASN A 159 8.95 -14.51 -14.59
CA ASN A 159 7.88 -13.81 -15.31
C ASN A 159 6.78 -13.31 -14.37
N LEU A 160 6.81 -13.73 -13.10
CA LEU A 160 5.87 -13.26 -12.09
C LEU A 160 6.35 -11.95 -11.49
N THR A 161 5.42 -11.06 -11.20
CA THR A 161 5.70 -9.93 -10.31
C THR A 161 5.94 -10.45 -8.89
N VAL A 162 6.68 -9.68 -8.07
CA VAL A 162 6.91 -10.01 -6.65
C VAL A 162 5.58 -10.29 -5.93
N TYR A 163 4.52 -9.55 -6.29
CA TYR A 163 3.17 -9.79 -5.79
C TYR A 163 2.63 -11.16 -6.16
N GLN A 164 2.63 -11.49 -7.46
CA GLN A 164 2.10 -12.76 -7.93
C GLN A 164 2.85 -13.92 -7.27
N LEU A 165 4.17 -13.79 -7.09
CA LEU A 165 4.97 -14.77 -6.39
C LEU A 165 4.48 -15.01 -4.94
N TYR A 166 4.35 -13.94 -4.13
CA TYR A 166 3.92 -14.07 -2.74
C TYR A 166 2.45 -14.51 -2.62
N ASP A 167 1.56 -14.03 -3.48
CA ASP A 167 0.15 -14.43 -3.52
C ASP A 167 0.00 -15.93 -3.84
N GLN A 168 0.72 -16.42 -4.87
CA GLN A 168 0.72 -17.85 -5.21
C GLN A 168 1.32 -18.70 -4.08
N PHE A 169 2.40 -18.25 -3.45
CA PHE A 169 2.99 -18.95 -2.30
C PHE A 169 2.03 -19.06 -1.11
N HIS A 170 1.32 -17.97 -0.76
CA HIS A 170 0.33 -18.01 0.32
C HIS A 170 -0.86 -18.91 -0.02
N ARG A 171 -1.39 -18.85 -1.24
CA ARG A 171 -2.46 -19.75 -1.69
C ARG A 171 -2.04 -21.21 -1.65
N GLN A 172 -0.81 -21.51 -2.05
CA GLN A 172 -0.27 -22.85 -1.98
C GLN A 172 -0.21 -23.37 -0.54
N MET A 173 0.26 -22.55 0.41
CA MET A 173 0.27 -22.93 1.82
C MET A 173 -1.14 -23.17 2.38
N ILE A 174 -2.12 -22.37 1.96
CA ILE A 174 -3.53 -22.57 2.34
C ILE A 174 -4.06 -23.88 1.77
N GLU A 175 -3.77 -24.20 0.50
CA GLU A 175 -4.15 -25.46 -0.14
C GLU A 175 -3.55 -26.66 0.59
N ASP A 176 -2.26 -26.61 0.91
CA ASP A 176 -1.56 -27.69 1.62
C ASP A 176 -2.16 -27.90 3.02
N SER A 177 -2.40 -26.81 3.75
CA SER A 177 -3.09 -26.85 5.04
C SER A 177 -4.48 -27.45 4.90
N TYR A 178 -5.27 -27.01 3.92
CA TYR A 178 -6.61 -27.53 3.66
C TYR A 178 -6.58 -29.04 3.38
N GLY A 179 -5.62 -29.50 2.57
CA GLY A 179 -5.41 -30.92 2.28
C GLY A 179 -5.11 -31.74 3.53
N ILE A 180 -4.20 -31.26 4.39
CA ILE A 180 -3.88 -31.90 5.67
C ILE A 180 -5.12 -31.98 6.56
N HIS A 181 -5.88 -30.89 6.67
CA HIS A 181 -7.09 -30.87 7.48
C HIS A 181 -8.18 -31.80 6.93
N SER A 182 -8.35 -31.87 5.60
CA SER A 182 -9.37 -32.73 4.99
C SER A 182 -9.06 -34.22 5.21
N VAL A 183 -7.79 -34.63 5.09
CA VAL A 183 -7.35 -36.01 5.36
C VAL A 183 -7.56 -36.36 6.84
N ASN A 184 -7.24 -35.45 7.75
CA ASN A 184 -7.47 -35.66 9.18
C ASN A 184 -8.96 -35.84 9.50
N VAL A 185 -9.83 -35.03 8.90
CA VAL A 185 -11.28 -35.16 9.06
C VAL A 185 -11.80 -36.46 8.45
N ALA A 186 -11.28 -36.89 7.30
CA ALA A 186 -11.65 -38.15 6.69
C ALA A 186 -11.26 -39.35 7.58
N ALA A 187 -10.10 -39.30 8.24
CA ALA A 187 -9.60 -40.39 9.08
C ALA A 187 -10.26 -40.46 10.47
N TYR A 188 -10.50 -39.31 11.11
CA TYR A 188 -10.90 -39.24 12.53
C TYR A 188 -12.27 -38.58 12.77
N GLY A 189 -12.93 -38.11 11.71
CA GLY A 189 -14.19 -37.38 11.80
C GLY A 189 -14.02 -35.92 12.26
N ASN A 190 -15.05 -35.09 12.02
CA ASN A 190 -15.06 -33.67 12.39
C ASN A 190 -15.70 -33.43 13.78
N SER A 191 -15.41 -34.28 14.76
CA SER A 191 -16.09 -34.24 16.07
C SER A 191 -15.85 -32.95 16.86
N GLY A 192 -14.87 -32.13 16.46
CA GLY A 192 -14.58 -30.83 17.05
C GLY A 192 -15.06 -29.61 16.24
N GLY A 193 -15.70 -29.80 15.07
CA GLY A 193 -16.15 -28.69 14.21
C GLY A 193 -15.03 -27.76 13.74
N LYS A 194 -13.78 -28.20 13.77
CA LYS A 194 -12.59 -27.36 13.50
C LYS A 194 -12.26 -27.26 12.01
N PHE A 195 -12.90 -28.07 11.18
CA PHE A 195 -12.71 -28.00 9.74
C PHE A 195 -13.65 -26.97 9.13
N ASP A 196 -13.05 -25.96 8.50
CA ASP A 196 -13.77 -24.98 7.68
C ASP A 196 -13.57 -25.31 6.19
N PRO A 197 -14.63 -25.72 5.47
CA PRO A 197 -14.58 -25.93 4.04
C PRO A 197 -14.22 -24.67 3.25
N SER A 198 -14.33 -23.49 3.84
CA SER A 198 -14.06 -22.19 3.18
C SER A 198 -12.60 -21.77 3.24
N MET A 199 -11.76 -22.52 3.95
CA MET A 199 -10.37 -22.17 4.19
C MET A 199 -9.60 -21.97 2.88
N TRP A 200 -9.88 -22.77 1.84
CA TRP A 200 -9.17 -22.73 0.56
C TRP A 200 -9.35 -21.44 -0.27
N PHE A 201 -10.38 -20.63 0.00
CA PHE A 201 -10.60 -19.33 -0.65
C PHE A 201 -10.62 -18.16 0.35
N SER A 202 -10.16 -18.39 1.59
CA SER A 202 -10.06 -17.32 2.57
C SER A 202 -9.14 -16.19 2.08
N VAL A 203 -9.54 -14.95 2.35
CA VAL A 203 -8.81 -13.75 1.91
C VAL A 203 -7.50 -13.64 2.69
N ILE A 204 -6.40 -13.45 1.95
CA ILE A 204 -5.04 -13.32 2.52
C ILE A 204 -4.88 -12.04 3.33
#